data_AF-A0A0D9XBI2-F1
#
_entry.id   AF-A0A0D9XBI2-F1
#
_cell.length_a   1.000
_cell.length_b   1.000
_cell.length_c   1.000
_cell.angle_alpha   90.00
_cell.angle_beta   90.00
_cell.angle_gamma   90.00
#
_symmetry.space_group_name_H-M   'P 1'
#
loop_
_entity.id
_entity.type
_entity.pdbx_description
1 polymer ?
#
loop_
_entity_poly.entity_id
_entity_poly.type
_entity_poly.pdbx_seq_one_letter_code
_entity_poly.pdbx_strand_id
1 'polypeptide(L)'
;MGSDFKSIPLIDISPLVEKIDDPNMANDKDLLQVVRMLDDACREAGFFYVKGHGIAESLMKEVRDVTQKFFQLPYEEKLKIKMTPQSGYRGYQRVGENVTKGKPDMHEAIDIMRGIALALGGPVDAFEGKTAGDPFWVCRLIGYPVSTDIPEEQRTDTGCGAHTDYGLLTLVNQDDDICALEVRNKSGEWIYAKPLPGTFVCNIGDMLKVWSNGIYQPTLHRVVNNSPRYRVSVAFFYESNFDAAVEPVEFCRERTGGFAKYEKVVYGEHLVQKVLTNFVM
;
A
#
# COMPACT_ATOMS: atom_id res chain seq x y z
N MET A 1 -12.96 5.61 15.57
CA MET A 1 -12.97 4.30 16.27
C MET A 1 -13.42 3.27 15.24
N GLY A 2 -12.60 2.27 14.87
CA GLY A 2 -13.01 1.19 13.95
C GLY A 2 -14.21 0.33 14.42
N SER A 3 -14.77 -0.48 13.52
CA SER A 3 -15.94 -1.35 13.77
C SER A 3 -15.56 -2.84 13.73
N ASP A 4 -16.47 -3.71 14.21
CA ASP A 4 -16.39 -5.17 14.01
C ASP A 4 -16.99 -5.53 12.64
N PHE A 5 -16.43 -4.95 11.58
CA PHE A 5 -16.90 -5.21 10.22
C PHE A 5 -16.79 -6.71 9.90
N LYS A 6 -17.73 -7.22 9.10
CA LYS A 6 -17.78 -8.61 8.61
C LYS A 6 -17.48 -8.75 7.12
N SER A 7 -17.41 -7.62 6.41
CA SER A 7 -17.05 -7.54 5.01
C SER A 7 -16.34 -6.23 4.72
N ILE A 8 -15.40 -6.24 3.78
CA ILE A 8 -14.74 -5.02 3.30
C ILE A 8 -15.72 -4.30 2.36
N PRO A 9 -16.02 -3.01 2.56
CA PRO A 9 -16.98 -2.27 1.76
C PRO A 9 -16.49 -2.07 0.32
N LEU A 10 -17.40 -2.10 -0.65
CA LEU A 10 -17.15 -1.76 -2.06
C LEU A 10 -17.73 -0.39 -2.36
N ILE A 11 -16.90 0.51 -2.90
CA ILE A 11 -17.25 1.90 -3.18
C ILE A 11 -17.05 2.18 -4.66
N ASP A 12 -18.10 2.68 -5.31
CA ASP A 12 -18.03 3.17 -6.69
C ASP A 12 -17.64 4.65 -6.68
N ILE A 13 -16.43 4.96 -7.15
CA ILE A 13 -15.89 6.31 -7.14
C ILE A 13 -16.09 7.04 -8.47
N SER A 14 -16.89 6.49 -9.40
CA SER A 14 -17.17 7.15 -10.69
C SER A 14 -17.65 8.61 -10.52
N PRO A 15 -18.56 8.94 -9.58
CA PRO A 15 -18.96 10.34 -9.36
C PRO A 15 -17.81 11.26 -8.96
N LEU A 16 -16.83 10.75 -8.20
CA LEU A 16 -15.64 11.52 -7.82
C LEU A 16 -14.76 11.79 -9.06
N VAL A 17 -14.54 10.77 -9.89
CA VAL A 17 -13.72 10.88 -11.11
C VAL A 17 -14.37 11.83 -12.13
N GLU A 18 -15.68 11.72 -12.33
CA GLU A 18 -16.42 12.54 -13.30
C GLU A 18 -16.52 14.02 -12.91
N LYS A 19 -16.42 14.34 -11.62
CA LYS A 19 -16.69 15.67 -11.06
C LYS A 19 -15.47 16.34 -10.42
N ILE A 20 -14.29 15.75 -10.47
CA ILE A 20 -13.11 16.25 -9.76
C ILE A 20 -12.73 17.69 -10.16
N ASP A 21 -13.01 18.07 -11.41
CA ASP A 21 -12.73 19.40 -11.96
C ASP A 21 -13.97 20.34 -11.93
N ASP A 22 -15.10 19.91 -11.36
CA ASP A 22 -16.32 20.73 -11.28
C ASP A 22 -16.21 21.72 -10.09
N PRO A 23 -16.24 23.05 -10.32
CA PRO A 23 -16.16 24.03 -9.24
C PRO A 23 -17.34 23.95 -8.24
N ASN A 24 -18.46 23.30 -8.62
CA ASN A 24 -19.62 23.07 -7.77
C ASN A 24 -19.67 21.65 -7.18
N MET A 25 -18.62 20.84 -7.32
CA MET A 25 -18.57 19.43 -6.88
C MET A 25 -18.99 19.25 -5.41
N ALA A 26 -18.73 20.23 -4.54
CA ALA A 26 -19.06 20.18 -3.12
C ALA A 26 -20.58 20.16 -2.83
N ASN A 27 -21.42 20.54 -3.80
CA ASN A 27 -22.88 20.53 -3.69
C ASN A 27 -23.52 19.33 -4.40
N ASP A 28 -22.74 18.49 -5.08
CA ASP A 28 -23.23 17.33 -5.80
C ASP A 28 -23.64 16.21 -4.83
N LYS A 29 -24.88 15.73 -4.93
CA LYS A 29 -25.44 14.77 -3.98
C LYS A 29 -24.77 13.39 -4.07
N ASP A 30 -24.44 12.97 -5.28
CA ASP A 30 -23.86 11.64 -5.53
C ASP A 30 -22.41 11.63 -5.07
N LEU A 31 -21.65 12.71 -5.36
CA LEU A 31 -20.31 12.88 -4.83
C LEU A 31 -20.29 12.93 -3.31
N LEU A 32 -21.19 13.69 -2.68
CA LEU A 32 -21.29 13.75 -1.22
C LEU A 32 -21.63 12.40 -0.61
N GLN A 33 -22.38 11.54 -1.31
CA GLN A 33 -22.63 10.17 -0.87
C GLN A 33 -21.35 9.31 -0.94
N VAL A 34 -20.60 9.39 -2.04
CA VAL A 34 -19.30 8.69 -2.16
C VAL A 34 -18.33 9.14 -1.08
N VAL A 35 -18.22 10.44 -0.81
CA VAL A 35 -17.36 10.99 0.25
C VAL A 35 -17.75 10.47 1.62
N ARG A 36 -19.05 10.37 1.93
CA ARG A 36 -19.52 9.75 3.19
C ARG A 36 -19.12 8.29 3.28
N MET A 37 -19.30 7.52 2.21
CA MET A 37 -18.91 6.10 2.18
C MET A 37 -17.40 5.91 2.39
N LEU A 38 -16.57 6.79 1.81
CA LEU A 38 -15.12 6.79 2.03
C LEU A 38 -14.76 7.15 3.48
N ASP A 39 -15.38 8.17 4.06
CA ASP A 39 -15.19 8.56 5.47
C ASP A 39 -15.57 7.41 6.41
N ASP A 40 -16.73 6.78 6.19
CA ASP A 40 -17.20 5.64 6.97
C ASP A 40 -16.24 4.46 6.85
N ALA A 41 -15.83 4.08 5.63
CA ALA A 41 -14.87 2.99 5.42
C ALA A 41 -13.52 3.26 6.10
N CYS A 42 -13.00 4.49 6.05
CA CYS A 42 -11.76 4.87 6.73
C CYS A 42 -11.90 4.87 8.26
N ARG A 43 -13.05 5.27 8.80
CA ARG A 43 -13.32 5.27 10.25
C ARG A 43 -13.47 3.87 10.79
N GLU A 44 -14.16 3.01 10.05
CA GLU A 44 -14.67 1.72 10.49
C GLU A 44 -13.70 0.59 10.20
N ALA A 45 -13.26 0.48 8.95
CA ALA A 45 -12.49 -0.66 8.47
C ALA A 45 -11.03 -0.31 8.16
N GLY A 46 -10.74 0.93 7.76
CA GLY A 46 -9.42 1.32 7.21
C GLY A 46 -9.07 0.60 5.90
N PHE A 47 -10.03 -0.14 5.33
CA PHE A 47 -9.94 -0.96 4.13
C PHE A 47 -11.25 -0.84 3.33
N PHE A 48 -11.15 -0.81 2.01
CA PHE A 48 -12.30 -0.78 1.10
C PHE A 48 -11.88 -1.20 -0.31
N TYR A 49 -12.82 -1.70 -1.11
CA TYR A 49 -12.62 -1.82 -2.56
C TYR A 49 -13.06 -0.55 -3.25
N VAL A 50 -12.35 -0.18 -4.32
CA VAL A 50 -12.79 0.88 -5.25
C VAL A 50 -13.05 0.30 -6.63
N LYS A 51 -14.17 0.68 -7.23
CA LYS A 51 -14.50 0.51 -8.66
C LYS A 51 -14.82 1.86 -9.29
N GLY A 52 -14.90 1.94 -10.61
CA GLY A 52 -15.22 3.22 -11.27
C GLY A 52 -14.06 4.22 -11.26
N HIS A 53 -12.83 3.74 -11.06
CA HIS A 53 -11.60 4.54 -10.96
C HIS A 53 -11.03 5.01 -12.31
N GLY A 54 -11.68 4.70 -13.44
CA GLY A 54 -11.26 5.12 -14.78
C GLY A 54 -10.07 4.36 -15.39
N ILE A 55 -9.29 3.63 -14.60
CA ILE A 55 -8.23 2.73 -15.11
C ILE A 55 -8.85 1.49 -15.78
N ALA A 56 -8.46 1.22 -17.03
CA ALA A 56 -8.97 0.10 -17.80
C ALA A 56 -8.55 -1.27 -17.21
N GLU A 57 -9.48 -2.21 -17.14
CA GLU A 57 -9.21 -3.59 -16.66
C GLU A 57 -8.11 -4.28 -17.48
N SER A 58 -8.03 -4.00 -18.78
CA SER A 58 -6.98 -4.53 -19.65
C SER A 58 -5.59 -4.07 -19.23
N LEU A 59 -5.44 -2.80 -18.82
CA LEU A 59 -4.17 -2.27 -18.31
C LEU A 59 -3.83 -2.87 -16.94
N MET A 60 -4.82 -3.00 -16.05
CA MET A 60 -4.62 -3.66 -14.75
C MET A 60 -4.14 -5.10 -14.93
N LYS A 61 -4.74 -5.82 -15.89
CA LYS A 61 -4.34 -7.18 -16.24
C LYS A 61 -2.95 -7.22 -16.87
N GLU A 62 -2.65 -6.32 -17.80
CA GLU A 62 -1.33 -6.24 -18.45
C GLU A 62 -0.21 -6.04 -17.43
N VAL A 63 -0.42 -5.15 -16.45
CA VAL A 63 0.53 -4.93 -15.35
C VAL A 63 0.74 -6.21 -14.53
N ARG A 64 -0.31 -6.98 -14.21
CA ARG A 64 -0.19 -8.30 -13.54
C ARG A 64 0.55 -9.32 -14.42
N ASP A 65 0.21 -9.39 -15.70
CA ASP A 65 0.84 -10.32 -16.66
C ASP A 65 2.34 -10.04 -16.82
N VAL A 66 2.75 -8.76 -16.91
CA VAL A 66 4.16 -8.37 -16.97
C VAL A 66 4.87 -8.69 -15.66
N THR A 67 4.22 -8.46 -14.53
CA THR A 67 4.75 -8.82 -13.20
C THR A 67 5.00 -10.32 -13.10
N GLN A 68 4.05 -11.13 -13.54
CA GLN A 68 4.18 -12.58 -13.57
C GLN A 68 5.33 -13.04 -14.49
N LYS A 69 5.45 -12.45 -15.69
CA LYS A 69 6.56 -12.73 -16.61
C LYS A 69 7.92 -12.41 -16.00
N PHE A 70 8.05 -11.28 -15.29
CA PHE A 70 9.30 -10.94 -14.61
C PHE A 70 9.67 -11.98 -13.56
N PHE A 71 8.73 -12.37 -12.68
CA PHE A 71 9.04 -13.29 -11.59
C PHE A 71 9.33 -14.73 -12.06
N GLN A 72 8.88 -15.08 -13.26
CA GLN A 72 9.24 -16.33 -13.95
C GLN A 72 10.65 -16.34 -14.55
N LEU A 73 11.36 -15.21 -14.59
CA LEU A 73 12.74 -15.17 -15.08
C LEU A 73 13.67 -16.02 -14.19
N PRO A 74 14.76 -16.57 -14.76
CA PRO A 74 15.80 -17.21 -13.97
C PRO A 74 16.30 -16.30 -12.86
N TYR A 75 16.64 -16.90 -11.72
CA TYR A 75 17.06 -16.16 -10.54
C TYR A 75 18.20 -15.17 -10.80
N GLU A 76 19.21 -15.58 -11.58
CA GLU A 76 20.35 -14.72 -11.95
C GLU A 76 19.93 -13.48 -12.76
N GLU A 77 18.86 -13.57 -13.55
CA GLU A 77 18.31 -12.42 -14.27
C GLU A 77 17.64 -11.43 -13.32
N LYS A 78 16.87 -11.94 -12.34
CA LYS A 78 16.22 -11.11 -11.31
C LYS A 78 17.26 -10.41 -10.43
N LEU A 79 18.39 -11.07 -10.13
CA LEU A 79 19.48 -10.51 -9.32
C LEU A 79 20.22 -9.32 -9.96
N LYS A 80 20.12 -9.13 -11.28
CA LYS A 80 20.79 -7.99 -11.95
C LYS A 80 20.32 -6.64 -11.44
N ILE A 81 19.11 -6.57 -10.88
CA ILE A 81 18.54 -5.37 -10.27
C ILE A 81 18.45 -5.51 -8.75
N LYS A 82 19.31 -6.30 -8.10
CA LYS A 82 19.23 -6.55 -6.65
C LYS A 82 19.13 -5.25 -5.83
N MET A 83 18.21 -5.26 -4.87
CA MET A 83 18.05 -4.17 -3.92
C MET A 83 19.24 -4.04 -2.97
N THR A 84 19.76 -2.82 -2.84
CA THR A 84 20.90 -2.46 -1.99
C THR A 84 20.73 -1.05 -1.41
N PRO A 85 21.44 -0.68 -0.33
CA PRO A 85 21.50 0.71 0.11
C PRO A 85 21.95 1.66 -1.02
N GLN A 86 22.87 1.23 -1.89
CA GLN A 86 23.38 2.02 -3.02
C GLN A 86 22.34 2.22 -4.13
N SER A 87 21.40 1.28 -4.31
CA SER A 87 20.24 1.46 -5.19
C SER A 87 19.20 2.46 -4.63
N GLY A 88 19.42 2.94 -3.40
CA GLY A 88 18.44 3.66 -2.61
C GLY A 88 17.24 2.79 -2.29
N TYR A 89 17.50 1.52 -1.93
CA TYR A 89 16.49 0.50 -1.63
C TYR A 89 15.49 0.27 -2.78
N ARG A 90 16.00 0.17 -4.01
CA ARG A 90 15.23 -0.13 -5.22
C ARG A 90 15.65 -1.45 -5.84
N GLY A 91 14.71 -2.11 -6.49
CA GLY A 91 14.97 -3.29 -7.29
C GLY A 91 14.58 -4.58 -6.58
N TYR A 92 15.17 -5.68 -7.03
CA TYR A 92 14.73 -7.02 -6.69
C TYR A 92 15.15 -7.45 -5.29
N GLN A 93 14.17 -7.96 -4.56
CA GLN A 93 14.32 -8.58 -3.26
C GLN A 93 13.92 -10.05 -3.33
N ARG A 94 14.71 -10.91 -2.68
CA ARG A 94 14.51 -12.36 -2.68
C ARG A 94 13.47 -12.80 -1.65
N VAL A 95 12.91 -13.98 -1.88
CA VAL A 95 12.08 -14.70 -0.90
C VAL A 95 12.81 -14.81 0.44
N GLY A 96 12.12 -14.46 1.53
CA GLY A 96 12.65 -14.52 2.89
C GLY A 96 13.63 -13.40 3.28
N GLU A 97 13.99 -12.47 2.37
CA GLU A 97 14.78 -11.29 2.74
C GLU A 97 13.96 -10.24 3.51
N ASN A 98 12.64 -10.17 3.27
CA ASN A 98 11.75 -9.30 4.05
C ASN A 98 11.45 -9.95 5.40
N VAL A 99 11.61 -9.22 6.50
CA VAL A 99 11.29 -9.71 7.84
C VAL A 99 10.20 -8.83 8.46
N THR A 100 9.00 -9.40 8.62
CA THR A 100 7.88 -8.72 9.29
C THR A 100 7.74 -9.27 10.71
N LYS A 101 7.93 -8.42 11.73
CA LYS A 101 7.84 -8.79 13.16
C LYS A 101 8.70 -10.02 13.53
N GLY A 102 9.93 -10.06 13.01
CA GLY A 102 10.90 -11.12 13.29
C GLY A 102 10.65 -12.44 12.55
N LYS A 103 9.71 -12.49 11.59
CA LYS A 103 9.49 -13.66 10.72
C LYS A 103 9.79 -13.30 9.27
N PRO A 104 10.56 -14.14 8.53
CA PRO A 104 10.73 -13.98 7.10
C PRO A 104 9.39 -14.08 6.35
N ASP A 105 9.18 -13.17 5.41
CA ASP A 105 8.03 -13.18 4.52
C ASP A 105 8.32 -14.03 3.27
N MET A 106 7.38 -14.90 2.91
CA MET A 106 7.54 -15.82 1.78
C MET A 106 7.08 -15.19 0.46
N HIS A 107 7.67 -14.06 0.12
CA HIS A 107 7.49 -13.38 -1.16
C HIS A 107 8.79 -12.77 -1.67
N GLU A 108 8.89 -12.61 -2.98
CA GLU A 108 9.89 -11.78 -3.65
C GLU A 108 9.23 -10.49 -4.16
N ALA A 109 10.01 -9.42 -4.32
CA ALA A 109 9.46 -8.13 -4.70
C ALA A 109 10.39 -7.31 -5.60
N ILE A 110 9.83 -6.34 -6.32
CA ILE A 110 10.56 -5.24 -6.94
C ILE A 110 10.03 -3.94 -6.36
N ASP A 111 10.93 -3.16 -5.74
CA ASP A 111 10.61 -1.81 -5.25
C ASP A 111 11.05 -0.75 -6.27
N ILE A 112 10.08 0.02 -6.78
CA ILE A 112 10.30 1.10 -7.75
C ILE A 112 10.04 2.44 -7.06
N MET A 113 11.07 3.29 -6.97
CA MET A 113 10.99 4.65 -6.41
C MET A 113 11.57 5.68 -7.40
N ARG A 114 11.05 6.91 -7.41
CA ARG A 114 11.49 8.02 -8.30
C ARG A 114 12.78 8.78 -7.91
N GLY A 115 13.53 8.36 -6.89
CA GLY A 115 14.70 9.10 -6.35
C GLY A 115 16.02 8.91 -7.10
N ILE A 116 16.06 9.29 -8.38
CA ILE A 116 17.25 9.26 -9.26
C ILE A 116 18.12 10.53 -9.12
N ALA A 117 17.60 11.63 -8.57
CA ALA A 117 18.31 12.92 -8.44
C ALA A 117 19.59 12.83 -7.61
N LEU A 118 19.54 12.14 -6.47
CA LEU A 118 20.64 12.02 -5.53
C LEU A 118 21.75 11.06 -5.99
N ALA A 119 21.41 10.07 -6.82
CA ALA A 119 22.40 9.09 -7.31
C ALA A 119 23.39 9.68 -8.33
N LEU A 120 23.06 10.83 -8.94
CA LEU A 120 23.88 11.51 -9.95
C LEU A 120 24.71 12.67 -9.38
N GLY A 121 24.73 12.84 -8.06
CA GLY A 121 25.44 13.94 -7.40
C GLY A 121 24.82 15.32 -7.69
N GLY A 122 23.56 15.36 -8.14
CA GLY A 122 22.81 16.58 -8.37
C GLY A 122 22.04 17.06 -7.12
N PRO A 123 21.54 18.31 -7.12
CA PRO A 123 20.63 18.82 -6.09
C PRO A 123 19.34 17.98 -5.97
N VAL A 124 18.79 17.86 -4.77
CA VAL A 124 17.55 17.08 -4.48
C VAL A 124 16.33 17.59 -5.27
N ASP A 125 16.33 18.88 -5.58
CA ASP A 125 15.30 19.64 -6.30
C ASP A 125 15.60 19.79 -7.80
N ALA A 126 16.63 19.10 -8.33
CA ALA A 126 17.03 19.20 -9.74
C ALA A 126 15.92 18.82 -10.74
N PHE A 127 14.93 18.06 -10.27
CA PHE A 127 13.72 17.77 -11.02
C PHE A 127 12.49 18.44 -10.42
N GLU A 128 12.56 19.19 -9.32
CA GLU A 128 11.38 19.80 -8.72
C GLU A 128 11.00 21.13 -9.39
N GLY A 129 9.80 21.64 -9.07
CA GLY A 129 9.15 22.72 -9.81
C GLY A 129 8.49 22.21 -11.11
N LYS A 130 8.64 22.94 -12.23
CA LYS A 130 8.00 22.62 -13.53
C LYS A 130 8.56 21.36 -14.23
N THR A 131 9.48 20.63 -13.61
CA THR A 131 10.18 19.49 -14.22
C THR A 131 9.65 18.14 -13.68
N ALA A 132 9.25 18.04 -12.41
CA ALA A 132 8.72 16.84 -11.73
C ALA A 132 8.01 17.21 -10.40
N GLY A 133 6.92 17.97 -10.46
CA GLY A 133 6.03 18.18 -9.32
C GLY A 133 5.40 16.88 -8.78
N ASP A 134 5.83 16.50 -7.56
CA ASP A 134 5.00 16.24 -6.36
C ASP A 134 4.03 15.04 -6.36
N PRO A 135 4.50 13.76 -6.29
CA PRO A 135 4.49 13.02 -5.00
C PRO A 135 5.63 11.99 -4.79
N PHE A 136 6.01 11.69 -3.54
CA PHE A 136 6.74 10.46 -3.19
C PHE A 136 5.77 9.28 -3.27
N TRP A 137 6.06 8.30 -4.12
CA TRP A 137 5.28 7.08 -4.24
C TRP A 137 6.20 5.90 -4.48
N VAL A 138 5.75 4.73 -4.03
CA VAL A 138 6.43 3.46 -4.24
C VAL A 138 5.49 2.55 -5.01
N CYS A 139 5.95 1.98 -6.12
CA CYS A 139 5.24 0.87 -6.75
C CYS A 139 6.02 -0.40 -6.45
N ARG A 140 5.34 -1.37 -5.82
CA ARG A 140 5.90 -2.65 -5.46
C ARG A 140 5.21 -3.76 -6.23
N LEU A 141 5.99 -4.46 -7.06
CA LEU A 141 5.56 -5.70 -7.69
C LEU A 141 5.91 -6.84 -6.71
N ILE A 142 4.95 -7.69 -6.36
CA ILE A 142 5.16 -8.74 -5.35
C ILE A 142 4.77 -10.09 -5.95
N GLY A 143 5.67 -11.06 -5.83
CA GLY A 143 5.48 -12.44 -6.27
C GLY A 143 5.53 -13.41 -5.10
N TYR A 144 4.58 -14.33 -5.05
CA TYR A 144 4.47 -15.34 -4.01
C TYR A 144 4.62 -16.72 -4.65
N PRO A 145 5.77 -17.40 -4.45
CA PRO A 145 6.01 -18.72 -5.00
C PRO A 145 4.99 -19.77 -4.55
N VAL A 146 4.89 -20.86 -5.31
CA VAL A 146 4.15 -22.04 -4.87
C VAL A 146 4.93 -22.66 -3.70
N SER A 147 4.23 -23.12 -2.66
CA SER A 147 4.86 -23.68 -1.45
C SER A 147 5.85 -24.81 -1.78
N THR A 148 5.59 -25.60 -2.82
CA THR A 148 6.48 -26.69 -3.27
C THR A 148 7.84 -26.23 -3.78
N ASP A 149 7.93 -24.99 -4.28
CA ASP A 149 9.15 -24.41 -4.82
C ASP A 149 10.06 -23.83 -3.72
N ILE A 150 9.56 -23.78 -2.49
CA ILE A 150 10.27 -23.33 -1.30
C ILE A 150 10.87 -24.56 -0.58
N PRO A 151 12.14 -24.49 -0.10
CA PRO A 151 12.72 -25.55 0.75
C PRO A 151 11.85 -25.88 1.96
N GLU A 152 11.70 -27.17 2.28
CA GLU A 152 10.73 -27.64 3.28
C GLU A 152 10.90 -26.95 4.64
N GLU A 153 12.14 -26.73 5.06
CA GLU A 153 12.51 -26.07 6.31
C GLU A 153 12.15 -24.58 6.38
N GLN A 154 11.83 -23.95 5.24
CA GLN A 154 11.44 -22.54 5.11
C GLN A 154 9.95 -22.37 4.81
N ARG A 155 9.20 -23.46 4.58
CA ARG A 155 7.79 -23.37 4.19
C ARG A 155 6.94 -22.81 5.34
N THR A 156 6.17 -21.78 5.03
CA THR A 156 5.06 -21.27 5.83
C THR A 156 3.94 -20.85 4.88
N ASP A 157 2.71 -20.88 5.37
CA ASP A 157 1.54 -20.30 4.73
C ASP A 157 1.58 -18.76 4.71
N THR A 158 2.47 -18.14 5.48
CA THR A 158 2.58 -16.67 5.57
C THR A 158 3.37 -16.11 4.37
N GLY A 159 2.66 -15.59 3.38
CA GLY A 159 3.25 -14.86 2.26
C GLY A 159 3.75 -13.48 2.66
N CYS A 160 3.04 -12.79 3.56
CA CYS A 160 3.48 -11.55 4.18
C CYS A 160 2.86 -11.43 5.59
N GLY A 161 3.69 -11.15 6.58
CA GLY A 161 3.30 -11.08 7.98
C GLY A 161 2.30 -9.96 8.29
N ALA A 162 1.70 -10.01 9.48
CA ALA A 162 0.71 -9.03 9.90
C ALA A 162 1.32 -7.64 10.17
N HIS A 163 0.95 -6.64 9.36
CA HIS A 163 1.47 -5.27 9.44
C HIS A 163 0.42 -4.19 9.15
N THR A 164 0.79 -2.93 9.34
CA THR A 164 0.09 -1.74 8.84
C THR A 164 1.00 -1.00 7.86
N ASP A 165 0.39 -0.35 6.87
CA ASP A 165 1.13 0.46 5.91
C ASP A 165 1.56 1.79 6.51
N TYR A 166 2.65 2.33 5.98
CA TYR A 166 3.33 3.47 6.60
C TYR A 166 2.66 4.77 6.20
N GLY A 167 2.32 4.89 4.92
CA GLY A 167 1.91 6.12 4.27
C GLY A 167 0.50 6.60 4.49
N LEU A 168 -0.08 7.07 3.39
CA LEU A 168 -1.41 7.65 3.37
C LEU A 168 -2.41 6.62 2.87
N LEU A 169 -2.18 6.12 1.66
CA LEU A 169 -3.11 5.26 0.94
C LEU A 169 -2.33 4.25 0.10
N THR A 170 -2.74 2.99 0.19
CA THR A 170 -2.24 1.91 -0.67
C THR A 170 -3.34 1.46 -1.60
N LEU A 171 -3.00 1.22 -2.86
CA LEU A 171 -3.87 0.59 -3.86
C LEU A 171 -3.24 -0.74 -4.28
N VAL A 172 -3.94 -1.83 -4.05
CA VAL A 172 -3.48 -3.19 -4.38
C VAL A 172 -4.29 -3.74 -5.54
N ASN A 173 -3.58 -4.01 -6.64
CA ASN A 173 -4.04 -4.81 -7.75
C ASN A 173 -3.63 -6.27 -7.52
N GLN A 174 -4.58 -7.13 -7.15
CA GLN A 174 -4.34 -8.55 -6.86
C GLN A 174 -4.88 -9.45 -7.96
N ASP A 175 -4.42 -10.71 -8.01
CA ASP A 175 -4.97 -11.74 -8.89
C ASP A 175 -6.49 -11.87 -8.74
N ASP A 176 -7.19 -12.09 -9.86
CA ASP A 176 -8.66 -12.11 -9.92
C ASP A 176 -9.28 -13.35 -9.25
N ASP A 177 -8.50 -14.40 -9.02
CA ASP A 177 -8.99 -15.70 -8.56
C ASP A 177 -8.19 -16.32 -7.39
N ILE A 178 -7.19 -15.60 -6.83
CA ILE A 178 -6.39 -16.06 -5.68
C ILE A 178 -6.69 -15.22 -4.44
N CYS A 179 -7.50 -15.78 -3.54
CA CYS A 179 -7.84 -15.16 -2.27
C CYS A 179 -6.79 -15.44 -1.20
N ALA A 180 -5.95 -14.46 -0.89
CA ALA A 180 -4.84 -14.60 0.07
C ALA A 180 -4.71 -13.44 1.07
N LEU A 181 -5.20 -12.24 0.73
CA LEU A 181 -5.13 -11.07 1.60
C LEU A 181 -6.20 -11.20 2.71
N GLU A 182 -5.78 -11.01 3.95
CA GLU A 182 -6.65 -11.00 5.12
C GLU A 182 -6.50 -9.69 5.91
N VAL A 183 -7.61 -9.14 6.38
CA VAL A 183 -7.68 -7.90 7.16
C VAL A 183 -8.26 -8.21 8.53
N ARG A 184 -7.61 -7.74 9.59
CA ARG A 184 -8.01 -8.00 10.96
C ARG A 184 -8.99 -6.95 11.47
N ASN A 185 -10.22 -7.34 11.77
CA ASN A 185 -11.17 -6.44 12.42
C ASN A 185 -10.83 -6.25 13.92
N LYS A 186 -11.65 -5.45 14.61
CA LYS A 186 -11.45 -5.16 16.03
C LYS A 186 -11.72 -6.30 16.99
N SER A 187 -12.58 -7.26 16.64
CA SER A 187 -12.76 -8.46 17.46
C SER A 187 -11.55 -9.40 17.38
N GLY A 188 -10.62 -9.10 16.45
CA GLY A 188 -9.40 -9.86 16.23
C GLY A 188 -9.55 -10.94 15.17
N GLU A 189 -10.71 -11.05 14.55
CA GLU A 189 -11.04 -11.95 13.44
C GLU A 189 -10.36 -11.47 12.14
N TRP A 190 -9.84 -12.42 11.37
CA TRP A 190 -9.23 -12.19 10.07
C TRP A 190 -10.26 -12.41 8.96
N ILE A 191 -10.48 -11.38 8.15
CA ILE A 191 -11.48 -11.36 7.08
C ILE A 191 -10.77 -11.33 5.74
N TYR A 192 -11.14 -12.26 4.87
CA TYR A 192 -10.60 -12.30 3.51
C TYR A 192 -11.02 -11.09 2.67
N ALA A 193 -10.03 -10.45 2.06
CA ALA A 193 -10.22 -9.52 0.95
C ALA A 193 -10.35 -10.30 -0.37
N LYS A 194 -11.52 -10.95 -0.55
CA LYS A 194 -11.85 -11.72 -1.75
C LYS A 194 -11.61 -10.89 -3.03
N PRO A 195 -10.84 -11.41 -4.01
CA PRO A 195 -10.65 -10.73 -5.29
C PRO A 195 -11.96 -10.36 -5.96
N LEU A 196 -12.07 -9.10 -6.40
CA LEU A 196 -13.17 -8.57 -7.18
C LEU A 196 -12.57 -8.00 -8.48
N PRO A 197 -12.84 -8.62 -9.65
CA PRO A 197 -12.34 -8.11 -10.93
C PRO A 197 -12.73 -6.65 -11.16
N GLY A 198 -11.81 -5.88 -11.74
CA GLY A 198 -12.02 -4.45 -12.02
C GLY A 198 -12.04 -3.56 -10.78
N THR A 199 -11.47 -4.02 -9.66
CA THR A 199 -11.33 -3.21 -8.44
C THR A 199 -9.87 -3.14 -7.97
N PHE A 200 -9.55 -2.08 -7.23
CA PHE A 200 -8.40 -2.10 -6.32
C PHE A 200 -8.88 -2.37 -4.90
N VAL A 201 -8.09 -3.15 -4.14
CA VAL A 201 -8.20 -3.12 -2.68
C VAL A 201 -7.42 -1.91 -2.20
N CYS A 202 -8.06 -1.08 -1.39
CA CYS A 202 -7.46 0.11 -0.81
C CYS A 202 -7.37 0.00 0.70
N ASN A 203 -6.31 0.57 1.26
CA ASN A 203 -6.21 0.74 2.70
C ASN A 203 -5.41 1.99 3.06
N ILE A 204 -5.67 2.47 4.27
CA ILE A 204 -5.01 3.67 4.80
C ILE A 204 -3.79 3.28 5.65
N GLY A 205 -2.80 4.18 5.69
CA GLY A 205 -1.56 4.00 6.44
C GLY A 205 -1.46 4.83 7.72
N ASP A 206 -0.34 4.65 8.41
CA ASP A 206 -0.04 5.29 9.70
C ASP A 206 0.03 6.83 9.60
N MET A 207 0.56 7.39 8.50
CA MET A 207 0.62 8.85 8.35
C MET A 207 -0.78 9.49 8.26
N LEU A 208 -1.74 8.82 7.62
CA LEU A 208 -3.11 9.34 7.57
C LEU A 208 -3.79 9.31 8.95
N LYS A 209 -3.42 8.36 9.81
CA LYS A 209 -3.83 8.38 11.23
C LYS A 209 -3.27 9.59 11.98
N VAL A 210 -1.99 9.93 11.77
CA VAL A 210 -1.38 11.11 12.40
C VAL A 210 -2.08 12.38 11.92
N TRP A 211 -2.17 12.60 10.60
CA TRP A 211 -2.87 13.76 10.04
C TRP A 211 -4.31 13.87 10.54
N SER A 212 -5.06 12.77 10.52
CA SER A 212 -6.47 12.76 10.95
C SER A 212 -6.67 12.86 12.47
N ASN A 213 -5.60 13.06 13.25
CA ASN A 213 -5.62 13.04 14.72
C ASN A 213 -6.30 11.78 15.30
N GLY A 214 -6.14 10.65 14.62
CA GLY A 214 -6.69 9.35 15.03
C GLY A 214 -8.17 9.14 14.73
N ILE A 215 -8.80 10.03 13.94
CA ILE A 215 -10.15 9.81 13.41
C ILE A 215 -10.15 8.55 12.53
N TYR A 216 -9.16 8.43 11.65
CA TYR A 216 -8.91 7.24 10.84
C TYR A 216 -7.83 6.37 11.48
N GLN A 217 -8.00 5.05 11.37
CA GLN A 217 -7.08 4.08 11.96
C GLN A 217 -6.69 3.04 10.90
N PRO A 218 -5.38 2.85 10.63
CA PRO A 218 -4.90 1.81 9.75
C PRO A 218 -5.17 0.45 10.38
N THR A 219 -5.36 -0.54 9.52
CA THR A 219 -5.83 -1.86 9.94
C THR A 219 -4.75 -2.89 9.65
N LEU A 220 -4.54 -3.78 10.62
CA LEU A 220 -3.62 -4.89 10.45
C LEU A 220 -4.10 -5.78 9.33
N HIS A 221 -3.21 -6.09 8.41
CA HIS A 221 -3.46 -7.00 7.31
C HIS A 221 -2.26 -7.91 7.10
N ARG A 222 -2.49 -9.06 6.46
CA ARG A 222 -1.47 -10.07 6.16
C ARG A 222 -1.81 -10.79 4.86
N VAL A 223 -0.85 -11.52 4.32
CA VAL A 223 -1.07 -12.43 3.19
C VAL A 223 -0.82 -13.86 3.66
N VAL A 224 -1.85 -14.70 3.54
CA VAL A 224 -1.77 -16.15 3.73
C VAL A 224 -1.84 -16.80 2.36
N ASN A 225 -0.71 -17.33 1.85
CA ASN A 225 -0.61 -17.91 0.52
C ASN A 225 -0.56 -19.44 0.57
N ASN A 226 -1.72 -20.06 0.33
CA ASN A 226 -1.85 -21.51 0.14
C ASN A 226 -2.15 -21.89 -1.32
N SER A 227 -1.92 -20.96 -2.26
CA SER A 227 -2.25 -21.18 -3.66
C SER A 227 -1.37 -22.28 -4.27
N PRO A 228 -1.94 -23.20 -5.08
CA PRO A 228 -1.16 -24.16 -5.87
C PRO A 228 -0.49 -23.50 -7.10
N ARG A 229 -0.75 -22.21 -7.33
CA ARG A 229 -0.19 -21.41 -8.43
C ARG A 229 0.56 -20.21 -7.88
N TYR A 230 1.60 -19.79 -8.61
CA TYR A 230 2.34 -18.57 -8.31
C TYR A 230 1.37 -17.37 -8.29
N ARG A 231 1.30 -16.66 -7.17
CA ARG A 231 0.44 -15.49 -6.98
C ARG A 231 1.24 -14.22 -7.20
N VAL A 232 0.63 -13.20 -7.81
CA VAL A 232 1.20 -11.86 -7.89
C VAL A 232 0.25 -10.81 -7.32
N SER A 233 0.83 -9.72 -6.84
CA SER A 233 0.08 -8.50 -6.55
C SER A 233 0.95 -7.28 -6.81
N VAL A 234 0.32 -6.17 -7.21
CA VAL A 234 0.97 -4.89 -7.42
C VAL A 234 0.41 -3.89 -6.43
N ALA A 235 1.25 -3.43 -5.52
CA ALA A 235 0.89 -2.42 -4.53
C ALA A 235 1.45 -1.06 -4.98
N PHE A 236 0.57 -0.07 -5.08
CA PHE A 236 0.95 1.33 -5.27
C PHE A 236 0.74 2.07 -3.94
N PHE A 237 1.84 2.47 -3.34
CA PHE A 237 1.87 3.23 -2.09
C PHE A 237 1.91 4.72 -2.42
N TYR A 238 0.82 5.40 -2.12
CA TYR A 238 0.74 6.86 -2.11
C TYR A 238 1.18 7.37 -0.75
N GLU A 239 2.33 8.02 -0.74
CA GLU A 239 3.06 8.38 0.46
C GLU A 239 3.11 9.91 0.62
N SER A 240 3.55 10.37 1.80
CA SER A 240 3.91 11.77 1.99
C SER A 240 5.30 12.05 1.45
N ASN A 241 5.64 13.31 1.17
CA ASN A 241 6.99 13.68 0.76
C ASN A 241 8.02 13.27 1.83
N PHE A 242 9.23 12.89 1.42
CA PHE A 242 10.23 12.30 2.32
C PHE A 242 10.52 13.20 3.54
N ASP A 243 10.68 14.51 3.33
CA ASP A 243 10.95 15.46 4.41
C ASP A 243 9.68 16.06 5.04
N ALA A 244 8.50 15.52 4.71
CA ALA A 244 7.25 16.05 5.22
C ALA A 244 7.15 15.91 6.75
N ALA A 245 6.92 17.04 7.40
CA ALA A 245 6.50 17.09 8.79
C ALA A 245 5.00 16.72 8.87
N VAL A 246 4.72 15.48 9.26
CA VAL A 246 3.37 14.96 9.45
C VAL A 246 2.93 15.24 10.89
N GLU A 247 1.94 16.10 11.05
CA GLU A 247 1.32 16.43 12.34
C GLU A 247 -0.20 16.55 12.22
N PRO A 248 -0.97 16.37 13.31
CA PRO A 248 -2.42 16.49 13.26
C PRO A 248 -2.90 17.81 12.63
N VAL A 249 -3.67 17.71 11.54
CA VAL A 249 -4.16 18.89 10.81
C VAL A 249 -5.21 19.63 11.64
N GLU A 250 -5.25 20.96 11.54
CA GLU A 250 -6.03 21.83 12.44
C GLU A 250 -7.49 21.39 12.59
N PHE A 251 -8.21 21.24 11.47
CA PHE A 251 -9.62 20.88 11.51
C PHE A 251 -9.86 19.49 12.14
N CYS A 252 -8.90 18.57 12.06
CA CYS A 252 -8.97 17.29 12.75
C CYS A 252 -8.73 17.44 14.26
N ARG A 253 -7.83 18.34 14.68
CA ARG A 253 -7.63 18.69 16.10
C ARG A 253 -8.90 19.29 16.69
N GLU A 254 -9.48 20.27 16.03
CA GLU A 254 -10.75 20.90 16.44
C GLU A 254 -11.85 19.87 16.64
N ARG A 255 -12.02 18.95 15.67
CA ARG A 255 -13.00 17.85 15.74
C ARG A 255 -12.74 16.82 16.84
N THR A 256 -11.57 16.84 17.47
CA THR A 256 -11.14 15.83 18.45
C THR A 256 -10.76 16.41 19.81
N GLY A 257 -11.18 17.65 20.09
CA GLY A 257 -11.02 18.31 21.39
C GLY A 257 -10.07 19.50 21.40
N GLY A 258 -9.59 19.95 20.25
CA GLY A 258 -8.73 21.13 20.10
C GLY A 258 -7.26 20.92 20.48
N PHE A 259 -6.82 19.67 20.68
CA PHE A 259 -5.43 19.34 21.00
C PHE A 259 -4.89 18.22 20.11
N ALA A 260 -3.58 18.22 19.87
CA ALA A 260 -2.88 17.18 19.14
C ALA A 260 -2.78 15.91 20.01
N LYS A 261 -3.25 14.76 19.48
CA LYS A 261 -3.14 13.45 20.13
C LYS A 261 -1.87 12.69 19.74
N TYR A 262 -1.22 13.15 18.67
CA TYR A 262 -0.01 12.57 18.12
C TYR A 262 1.04 13.67 17.99
N GLU A 263 2.28 13.31 18.28
CA GLU A 263 3.42 14.19 18.06
C GLU A 263 3.71 14.33 16.55
N LYS A 264 4.43 15.40 16.20
CA LYS A 264 4.94 15.59 14.84
C LYS A 264 5.93 14.48 14.51
N VAL A 265 5.78 13.90 13.32
CA VAL A 265 6.64 12.85 12.78
C VAL A 265 7.22 13.33 11.45
N VAL A 266 8.53 13.18 11.22
CA VAL A 266 9.12 13.36 9.89
C VAL A 266 8.97 12.05 9.12
N TYR A 267 8.29 12.08 7.97
CA TYR A 267 7.92 10.86 7.24
C TYR A 267 9.15 10.00 6.87
N GLY A 268 10.23 10.62 6.37
CA GLY A 268 11.46 9.94 6.01
C GLY A 268 12.14 9.25 7.20
N GLU A 269 12.12 9.87 8.38
CA GLU A 269 12.65 9.26 9.61
C GLU A 269 11.81 8.05 10.03
N HIS A 270 10.47 8.16 9.94
CA HIS A 270 9.55 7.07 10.23
C HIS A 270 9.73 5.89 9.27
N LEU A 271 9.84 6.19 7.97
CA LEU A 271 10.08 5.20 6.92
C LEU A 271 11.41 4.50 7.15
N VAL A 272 12.50 5.24 7.38
CA VAL A 272 13.84 4.68 7.65
C VAL A 272 13.83 3.83 8.91
N GLN A 273 13.22 4.29 10.00
CA GLN A 273 13.15 3.50 11.25
C GLN A 273 12.43 2.17 11.03
N LYS A 274 11.32 2.16 10.28
CA LYS A 274 10.59 0.93 9.97
C LYS A 274 11.33 0.02 9.00
N VAL A 275 11.95 0.58 7.96
CA VAL A 275 12.78 -0.18 7.02
C VAL A 275 13.96 -0.81 7.78
N LEU A 276 14.67 -0.06 8.61
CA LEU A 276 15.77 -0.63 9.41
C LEU A 276 15.29 -1.70 10.40
N THR A 277 14.07 -1.58 10.92
CA THR A 277 13.50 -2.62 11.80
C THR A 277 13.10 -3.89 11.03
N ASN A 278 12.70 -3.76 9.76
CA ASN A 278 12.19 -4.86 8.94
C ASN A 278 13.22 -5.48 7.96
N PHE A 279 14.34 -4.78 7.71
CA PHE A 279 15.34 -5.16 6.70
C PHE A 279 16.78 -5.28 7.23
N VAL A 280 17.02 -5.18 8.54
CA VAL A 280 18.36 -5.42 9.11
C VAL A 280 18.50 -6.88 9.55
N MET A 281 19.36 -7.61 8.83
CA MET A 281 20.28 -8.61 9.38
C MET A 281 21.52 -7.91 9.94
#